data_AF-A0A529WIV7-F1
#
_entry.id   AF-A0A529WIV7-F1
#
_cell.length_a   1.000
_cell.length_b   1.000
_cell.length_c   1.000
_cell.angle_alpha   90.00
_cell.angle_beta   90.00
_cell.angle_gamma   90.00
#
_symmetry.space_group_name_H-M   'P 1'
#
loop_
_entity.id
_entity.type
_entity.pdbx_description
1 polymer ?
#
loop_
_entity_poly.entity_id
_entity_poly.type
_entity_poly.pdbx_seq_one_letter_code
_entity_poly.pdbx_strand_id
1 'polypeptide(L)' 'CAVTVARKDGDSDVTVTWPDGGARIITFHGGQPSSSDSADEFRFTREGTLNMIRIGVSERFEITDQLALGE' A
#
# COMPACT_ATOMS: atom_id res chain seq x y z
N CYS A 1 -15.22 -2.56 -2.27
CA CYS A 1 -13.82 -3.02 -2.20
C CYS A 1 -13.58 -3.62 -0.81
N ALA A 2 -12.47 -4.32 -0.63
CA ALA A 2 -12.02 -4.81 0.67
C ALA A 2 -10.54 -4.48 0.86
N VAL A 3 -10.11 -4.37 2.11
CA VAL A 3 -8.70 -4.16 2.48
C VAL A 3 -8.31 -5.21 3.51
N THR A 4 -7.17 -5.85 3.30
CA THR A 4 -6.56 -6.77 4.28
C THR A 4 -5.10 -6.40 4.50
N VAL A 5 -4.59 -6.64 5.69
CA VAL A 5 -3.20 -6.31 6.04
C VAL A 5 -2.55 -7.52 6.69
N ALA A 6 -1.49 -8.03 6.06
CA ALA A 6 -0.62 -9.05 6.62
C ALA A 6 0.63 -8.36 7.17
N ARG A 7 1.01 -8.63 8.43
CA ARG A 7 2.19 -8.03 9.07
C ARG A 7 3.19 -9.11 9.44
N LYS A 8 4.47 -8.85 9.21
CA LYS A 8 5.56 -9.76 9.58
C LYS A 8 6.86 -9.00 9.77
N ASP A 9 7.48 -9.12 10.94
CA ASP A 9 8.85 -8.65 11.21
C ASP A 9 9.13 -7.19 10.83
N GLY A 10 8.18 -6.28 11.06
CA GLY A 10 8.30 -4.85 10.70
C GLY A 10 7.89 -4.50 9.27
N ASP A 11 7.56 -5.52 8.47
CA ASP A 11 6.99 -5.40 7.14
C ASP A 11 5.49 -5.61 7.19
N SER A 12 4.80 -5.05 6.19
CA SER A 12 3.37 -5.31 6.00
C SER A 12 2.97 -5.29 4.54
N ASP A 13 2.09 -6.21 4.16
CA ASP A 13 1.44 -6.21 2.85
C ASP A 13 0.00 -5.73 3.01
N VAL A 14 -0.30 -4.59 2.39
CA VAL A 14 -1.66 -4.06 2.28
C VAL A 14 -2.25 -4.52 0.96
N THR A 15 -3.27 -5.36 1.02
CA THR A 15 -3.99 -5.84 -0.16
C THR A 15 -5.31 -5.10 -0.29
N VAL A 16 -5.52 -4.45 -1.44
CA VAL A 16 -6.78 -3.81 -1.82
C VAL A 16 -7.45 -4.66 -2.89
N THR A 17 -8.70 -5.07 -2.68
CA THR A 17 -9.47 -5.87 -3.65
C THR A 17 -10.68 -5.08 -4.16
N TRP A 18 -10.81 -4.96 -5.47
CA TRP A 18 -11.93 -4.27 -6.12
C TRP A 18 -13.12 -5.21 -6.37
N PRO A 19 -14.36 -4.67 -6.51
CA PRO A 19 -15.55 -5.48 -6.77
C PRO A 19 -15.52 -6.28 -8.07
N ASP A 20 -14.69 -5.87 -9.04
CA ASP A 20 -14.50 -6.55 -10.32
C ASP A 20 -13.55 -7.76 -10.24
N GLY A 21 -13.01 -8.04 -9.05
CA GLY A 21 -12.09 -9.15 -8.80
C GLY A 21 -10.62 -8.78 -8.97
N GLY A 22 -10.29 -7.55 -9.38
CA GLY A 22 -8.92 -7.07 -9.36
C GLY A 22 -8.36 -6.94 -7.94
N ALA A 23 -7.05 -6.98 -7.81
CA ALA A 23 -6.37 -6.68 -6.55
C ALA A 23 -5.06 -5.94 -6.77
N ARG A 24 -4.63 -5.24 -5.71
CA ARG A 24 -3.31 -4.61 -5.61
C ARG A 24 -2.70 -4.96 -4.27
N ILE A 25 -1.46 -5.42 -4.30
CA ILE A 25 -0.65 -5.61 -3.09
C ILE A 25 0.36 -4.47 -3.04
N ILE A 26 0.42 -3.80 -1.89
CA ILE A 26 1.40 -2.76 -1.59
C ILE A 26 2.20 -3.22 -0.40
N THR A 27 3.49 -3.41 -0.60
CA THR A 27 4.42 -3.82 0.45
C THR A 27 4.98 -2.58 1.13
N PHE A 28 5.02 -2.64 2.46
CA PHE A 28 5.69 -1.70 3.32
C PHE A 28 6.88 -2.42 3.95
N HIS A 29 8.05 -1.79 3.91
CA HIS A 29 9.27 -2.28 4.55
C HIS A 29 9.78 -1.22 5.53
N GLY A 30 10.02 -1.61 6.77
CA GLY A 30 10.49 -0.68 7.82
C GLY A 30 9.60 0.55 8.01
N GLY A 31 8.27 0.36 7.93
CA GLY A 31 7.28 1.43 8.14
C GLY A 31 7.06 2.39 6.97
N GLN A 32 7.60 2.10 5.78
CA GLN A 32 7.45 2.92 4.58
C GLN A 32 6.99 2.09 3.38
N PRO A 33 6.17 2.64 2.47
CA PRO A 33 5.84 1.97 1.21
C PRO A 33 7.12 1.69 0.42
N SER A 34 7.28 0.45 -0.05
CA SER A 34 8.49 0.00 -0.75
C SER A 34 8.23 -0.47 -2.17
N SER A 35 7.12 -1.19 -2.41
CA SER A 35 6.79 -1.75 -3.72
C SER A 35 5.32 -2.12 -3.86
N SER A 36 4.96 -2.63 -5.04
CA SER A 36 3.68 -3.28 -5.30
C SER A 36 3.86 -4.58 -6.10
N ASP A 37 2.78 -5.32 -6.30
CA ASP A 37 2.73 -6.47 -7.22
C ASP A 37 2.64 -6.08 -8.72
N SER A 38 2.70 -4.78 -9.05
CA SER A 38 2.86 -4.31 -10.44
C SER A 38 4.33 -4.15 -10.82
N ALA A 39 4.64 -4.30 -12.11
CA ALA A 39 5.91 -3.89 -12.70
C ALA A 39 5.97 -2.39 -13.03
N ASP A 40 4.85 -1.67 -12.87
CA ASP A 40 4.78 -0.24 -13.12
C ASP A 40 5.59 0.56 -12.11
N GLU A 41 5.93 1.79 -12.49
CA GLU A 41 6.69 2.70 -11.63
C GLU A 41 5.95 2.98 -10.33
N PHE A 42 6.65 2.80 -9.21
CA PHE A 42 6.16 3.03 -7.87
C PHE A 42 6.75 4.34 -7.31
N ARG A 43 5.89 5.28 -6.97
CA ARG A 43 6.28 6.54 -6.32
C ARG A 43 5.44 6.76 -5.09
N PHE A 44 6.02 7.33 -4.04
CA PHE A 44 5.24 7.74 -2.89
C PHE A 44 5.72 9.07 -2.30
N THR A 45 4.80 9.76 -1.65
CA THR A 45 5.08 10.87 -0.73
C THR A 45 4.40 10.57 0.60
N ARG A 46 4.92 11.13 1.69
CA ARG A 46 4.33 10.98 3.01
C ARG A 46 4.04 12.35 3.61
N GLU A 47 2.81 12.51 4.11
CA GLU A 47 2.36 13.71 4.80
C GLU A 47 1.89 13.31 6.21
N GLY A 48 2.74 13.53 7.21
CA GLY A 48 2.50 13.04 8.56
C GLY A 48 2.38 11.51 8.59
N THR A 49 1.20 11.00 8.94
CA THR A 49 0.89 9.56 8.98
C THR A 49 0.17 9.04 7.73
N LEU A 50 0.02 9.87 6.71
CA LEU A 50 -0.62 9.50 5.45
C LEU A 50 0.44 9.21 4.38
N ASN A 51 0.41 8.00 3.83
CA ASN A 51 1.23 7.59 2.70
C ASN A 51 0.41 7.74 1.41
N MET A 52 0.85 8.62 0.52
CA MET A 52 0.28 8.83 -0.81
C MET A 52 1.13 8.09 -1.85
N ILE A 53 0.58 7.01 -2.39
CA ILE A 53 1.28 6.09 -3.27
C ILE A 53 0.70 6.21 -4.67
N ARG A 54 1.56 6.24 -5.70
CA ARG A 54 1.20 6.21 -7.11
C ARG A 54 1.86 5.02 -7.78
N ILE A 55 1.08 4.28 -8.56
CA ILE A 55 1.54 3.13 -9.33
C ILE A 55 1.17 3.37 -10.79
N GLY A 56 2.20 3.42 -11.64
CA GLY A 56 2.03 3.83 -13.03
C GLY A 56 1.39 5.22 -13.16
N VAL A 57 0.54 5.37 -14.18
CA VAL A 57 -0.09 6.67 -14.52
C VAL A 57 -1.46 6.87 -13.88
N SER A 58 -2.13 5.80 -13.44
CA SER A 58 -3.56 5.82 -13.12
C SER A 58 -3.88 5.48 -11.67
N GLU A 59 -3.06 4.66 -11.01
CA GLU A 59 -3.40 4.17 -9.68
C GLU A 59 -2.84 5.11 -8.61
N ARG A 60 -3.70 5.45 -7.64
CA ARG A 60 -3.35 6.22 -6.45
C ARG A 60 -3.96 5.58 -5.21
N PHE A 61 -3.15 5.42 -4.18
CA PHE A 61 -3.56 4.91 -2.88
C PHE A 61 -3.20 5.90 -1.79
N GLU A 62 -4.07 6.03 -0.81
CA GLU A 62 -3.88 6.81 0.41
C GLU A 62 -3.98 5.83 1.58
N ILE A 63 -2.84 5.52 2.20
CA ILE A 63 -2.75 4.49 3.24
C ILE A 63 -2.19 5.13 4.50
N THR A 64 -2.96 5.09 5.58
CA THR A 64 -2.50 5.60 6.87
C THR A 64 -1.54 4.60 7.54
N ASP A 65 -0.65 5.12 8.39
CA ASP A 65 0.21 4.28 9.22
C ASP A 65 -0.61 3.36 10.15
N GLN A 66 -1.74 3.85 10.69
CA GLN A 66 -2.65 3.02 11.47
C GLN A 66 -3.12 1.78 10.67
N LEU A 67 -3.44 1.96 9.39
CA LEU A 67 -3.86 0.84 8.54
C LEU A 67 -2.69 -0.10 8.23
N ALA A 68 -1.55 0.43 7.78
CA ALA A 68 -0.40 -0.39 7.35
C ALA A 68 0.31 -1.03 8.55
N LEU A 69 0.60 -0.25 9.58
CA LEU A 69 1.49 -0.60 10.69
C LEU A 69 0.72 -1.07 11.92
N GLY A 70 -0.53 -0.63 12.11
CA GLY A 70 -1.37 -1.03 13.25
C GLY A 70 -1.15 -0.18 14.50
N GLU A 71 -0.67 1.06 14.33
CA GLU A 71 -0.47 2.06 15.39
C GLU A 71 -1.74 2.85 15.74
#